data_AF-A0A9D6MY25-F1
#
_entry.id   AF-A0A9D6MY25-F1
#
_cell.length_a   1.000
_cell.length_b   1.000
_cell.length_c   1.000
_cell.angle_alpha   90.00
_cell.angle_beta   90.00
_cell.angle_gamma   90.00
#
_symmetry.space_group_name_H-M   'P 1'
#
loop_
_entity.id
_entity.type
_entity.pdbx_description
1 polymer ?
#
loop_
_entity_poly.entity_id
_entity_poly.type
_entity_poly.pdbx_seq_one_letter_code
_entity_poly.pdbx_strand_id
1 'polypeptide(L)'
;MERSDEFLRDARILLDSGSYSSCISRSYYAAFHGAKAVLFRLGHDRKSHHAVWSAFGKHVAKPGLMDKGFHSGGLDLFFEPLGKRLPAA
;
A
#
# COMPACT_ATOMS: atom_id res chain seq x y z
N MET A 1 -0.14 -12.60 4.68
CA MET A 1 -0.10 -11.69 5.84
C MET A 1 1.30 -11.62 6.41
N GLU A 2 1.96 -12.74 6.71
CA GLU A 2 3.34 -12.78 7.25
C GLU A 2 4.35 -11.81 6.60
N ARG A 3 4.50 -11.80 5.26
CA ARG A 3 5.40 -10.84 4.58
C ARG A 3 5.01 -9.37 4.76
N SER A 4 3.71 -9.09 4.87
CA SER A 4 3.23 -7.73 5.16
C SER A 4 3.69 -7.29 6.53
N ASP A 5 3.57 -8.16 7.52
CA ASP A 5 3.90 -7.88 8.91
C ASP A 5 5.43 -7.75 9.10
N GLU A 6 6.19 -8.60 8.43
CA GLU A 6 7.65 -8.52 8.36
C GLU A 6 8.11 -7.17 7.80
N PHE A 7 7.61 -6.77 6.63
CA PHE A 7 8.02 -5.48 6.04
C PHE A 7 7.57 -4.28 6.85
N LEU A 8 6.43 -4.36 7.55
CA LEU A 8 5.99 -3.27 8.42
C LEU A 8 6.89 -3.12 9.65
N ARG A 9 7.32 -4.25 10.24
CA ARG A 9 8.31 -4.26 11.33
C ARG A 9 9.63 -3.65 10.86
N ASP A 10 10.12 -4.06 9.69
CA ASP A 10 11.37 -3.52 9.14
C ASP A 10 11.25 -2.03 8.84
N ALA A 11 10.11 -1.57 8.32
CA ALA A 11 9.85 -0.16 8.08
C ALA A 11 9.95 0.66 9.38
N ARG A 12 9.45 0.13 10.50
CA ARG A 12 9.56 0.80 11.81
C ARG A 12 11.03 0.97 12.23
N ILE A 13 11.83 -0.08 12.11
CA ILE A 13 13.27 -0.05 12.45
C ILE A 13 14.02 0.96 11.55
N LEU A 14 13.67 1.01 10.26
CA LEU A 14 14.28 1.93 9.31
C LEU A 14 13.88 3.38 9.55
N LEU A 15 12.65 3.62 10.03
CA LEU A 15 12.22 4.94 10.46
C LEU A 15 13.07 5.44 11.64
N ASP A 16 13.21 4.60 12.66
CA ASP A 16 13.92 4.95 13.89
C ASP A 16 15.43 5.16 13.66
N SER A 17 16.00 4.53 12.62
CA SER A 17 17.39 4.73 12.20
C SER A 17 17.60 5.91 11.23
N GLY A 18 16.55 6.65 10.85
CA GLY A 18 16.63 7.79 9.93
C GLY A 18 16.77 7.39 8.45
N SER A 19 16.66 6.11 8.11
CA SER A 19 16.73 5.61 6.73
C SER A 19 15.38 5.73 6.02
N TYR A 20 14.97 6.97 5.72
CA TYR A 20 13.62 7.28 5.23
C TYR A 20 13.29 6.64 3.88
N SER A 21 14.21 6.65 2.92
CA SER A 21 13.98 6.03 1.59
C SER A 21 13.72 4.53 1.70
N SER A 22 14.51 3.84 2.54
CA SER A 22 14.32 2.41 2.79
C SER A 22 13.03 2.14 3.56
N CYS A 23 12.68 2.98 4.54
CA CYS A 23 11.41 2.90 5.27
C CYS A 23 10.19 3.01 4.34
N ILE A 24 10.21 3.95 3.39
CA ILE A 24 9.14 4.12 2.38
C ILE A 24 9.01 2.84 1.54
N SER A 25 10.13 2.30 1.06
CA SER A 25 10.12 1.06 0.26
C SER A 25 9.50 -0.11 1.04
N ARG A 26 9.89 -0.31 2.31
CA ARG A 26 9.33 -1.38 3.14
C ARG A 26 7.86 -1.16 3.45
N SER A 27 7.45 0.07 3.76
CA SER A 27 6.04 0.42 3.97
C SER A 27 5.17 0.10 2.76
N TYR A 28 5.67 0.42 1.55
CA TYR A 28 4.99 0.09 0.30
C TYR A 28 4.85 -1.43 0.09
N TYR A 29 5.92 -2.21 0.28
CA TYR A 29 5.84 -3.66 0.10
C TYR A 29 4.97 -4.34 1.15
N ALA A 30 4.93 -3.80 2.38
CA ALA A 30 3.95 -4.22 3.38
C ALA A 30 2.52 -4.05 2.83
N ALA A 31 2.17 -2.84 2.40
CA ALA A 31 0.85 -2.55 1.82
C ALA A 31 0.53 -3.43 0.60
N PHE A 32 1.49 -3.65 -0.30
CA PHE A 32 1.31 -4.52 -1.46
C PHE A 32 0.99 -5.97 -1.08
N HIS A 33 1.75 -6.54 -0.13
CA HIS A 33 1.52 -7.91 0.32
C HIS A 33 0.21 -8.05 1.11
N GLY A 34 -0.17 -7.04 1.88
CA GLY A 34 -1.49 -6.96 2.50
C GLY A 34 -2.62 -6.93 1.46
N ALA A 35 -2.54 -6.04 0.48
CA ALA A 35 -3.52 -5.94 -0.62
C ALA A 35 -3.66 -7.25 -1.38
N LYS A 36 -2.54 -7.92 -1.69
CA LYS A 36 -2.54 -9.22 -2.37
C LYS A 36 -3.21 -10.31 -1.51
N ALA A 37 -2.98 -10.33 -0.20
CA ALA A 37 -3.60 -11.30 0.70
C ALA A 37 -5.12 -11.09 0.83
N VAL A 38 -5.56 -9.82 0.91
CA VAL A 38 -6.99 -9.48 0.93
C VAL A 38 -7.66 -9.93 -0.37
N LEU A 39 -7.07 -9.60 -1.53
CA LEU A 39 -7.60 -10.02 -2.83
C LEU A 39 -7.67 -11.55 -2.96
N PHE A 40 -6.63 -12.24 -2.51
CA PHE A 40 -6.63 -13.70 -2.50
C PHE A 40 -7.80 -14.26 -1.68
N ARG A 41 -8.07 -13.69 -0.49
CA ARG A 41 -9.20 -14.08 0.35
C ARG A 41 -10.56 -13.81 -0.32
N LEU A 42 -10.65 -12.79 -1.17
CA LEU A 42 -11.81 -12.47 -2.00
C LEU A 42 -11.91 -13.30 -3.29
N GLY A 43 -11.01 -14.28 -3.51
CA GLY A 43 -11.02 -15.13 -4.70
C GLY A 43 -10.37 -14.49 -5.93
N HIS A 44 -9.57 -13.44 -5.75
CA HIS A 44 -8.84 -12.75 -6.81
C HIS A 44 -7.33 -13.00 -6.70
N ASP A 45 -6.79 -13.87 -7.55
CA ASP A 45 -5.33 -14.04 -7.67
C ASP A 45 -4.78 -13.17 -8.81
N ARG A 46 -3.90 -12.22 -8.44
CA ARG A 46 -3.27 -11.27 -9.37
C ARG A 46 -1.74 -11.40 -9.26
N LYS A 47 -1.10 -11.50 -10.42
CA LYS A 47 0.35 -11.75 -10.53
C LYS A 47 1.17 -10.49 -10.77
N SER A 48 0.64 -9.49 -11.47
CA SER A 48 1.36 -8.25 -11.75
C SER A 48 1.04 -7.15 -10.74
N HIS A 49 2.01 -6.26 -10.55
CA HIS A 49 1.92 -5.17 -9.60
C HIS A 49 0.71 -4.25 -9.88
N HIS A 50 0.57 -3.82 -11.12
CA HIS A 50 -0.58 -3.02 -11.57
C HIS A 50 -1.93 -3.75 -11.39
N ALA A 51 -1.97 -5.07 -11.64
CA ALA A 51 -3.21 -5.84 -11.52
C ALA A 51 -3.67 -6.00 -10.06
N VAL A 52 -2.74 -6.10 -9.10
CA VAL A 52 -3.08 -6.12 -7.67
C VAL A 52 -3.76 -4.80 -7.29
N TRP A 53 -3.15 -3.67 -7.62
CA TRP A 53 -3.69 -2.36 -7.26
C TRP A 53 -5.03 -2.03 -7.93
N SER A 54 -5.14 -2.31 -9.24
CA SER A 54 -6.41 -2.16 -9.96
C SER A 54 -7.53 -3.02 -9.35
N ALA A 55 -7.23 -4.28 -9.02
CA ALA A 55 -8.20 -5.17 -8.39
C ALA A 55 -8.54 -4.72 -6.96
N PHE A 56 -7.56 -4.24 -6.18
CA PHE A 56 -7.79 -3.75 -4.82
C PHE A 56 -8.70 -2.51 -4.83
N GLY A 57 -8.46 -1.56 -5.74
CA GLY A 57 -9.34 -0.41 -5.94
C GLY A 57 -10.77 -0.83 -6.30
N LYS A 58 -10.92 -1.79 -7.22
CA LYS A 58 -12.23 -2.28 -7.68
C LYS A 58 -13.00 -3.07 -6.60
N HIS A 59 -12.33 -3.95 -5.88
CA HIS A 59 -12.97 -4.96 -5.04
C HIS A 59 -12.92 -4.66 -3.54
N VAL A 60 -12.09 -3.70 -3.11
CA VAL A 60 -11.95 -3.33 -1.68
C VAL A 60 -12.28 -1.86 -1.47
N ALA A 61 -11.64 -0.96 -2.21
CA ALA A 61 -11.79 0.48 -1.98
C ALA A 61 -13.16 1.00 -2.45
N LYS A 62 -13.50 0.79 -3.73
CA LYS A 62 -14.76 1.26 -4.32
C LYS A 62 -16.02 0.76 -3.58
N PRO A 63 -16.08 -0.50 -3.09
CA PRO A 63 -17.23 -0.97 -2.32
C PRO A 63 -17.22 -0.50 -0.84
N GLY A 64 -16.20 0.22 -0.40
CA GLY A 64 -16.11 0.74 0.98
C GLY A 64 -15.73 -0.31 2.02
N LEU A 65 -15.03 -1.38 1.63
CA LEU A 65 -14.60 -2.45 2.54
C LEU A 65 -13.37 -2.07 3.38
N MET A 66 -12.85 -0.87 3.19
CA MET A 66 -11.75 -0.31 3.95
C MET A 66 -12.23 0.97 4.62
N ASP A 67 -11.73 1.23 5.83
CA ASP A 67 -12.03 2.45 6.56
C ASP A 67 -11.71 3.69 5.71
N LYS A 68 -12.58 4.71 5.78
CA LYS A 68 -12.48 5.93 4.97
C LYS A 68 -11.15 6.66 5.20
N GLY A 69 -10.57 6.57 6.41
CA GLY A 69 -9.27 7.17 6.73
C GLY A 69 -8.11 6.58 5.92
N PHE A 70 -8.20 5.30 5.52
CA PHE A 70 -7.21 4.66 4.65
C PHE A 70 -7.58 4.80 3.16
N HIS A 71 -8.83 5.09 2.83
CA HIS A 71 -9.31 5.20 1.45
C HIS A 71 -8.78 6.47 0.76
N SER A 72 -8.78 7.63 1.43
CA SER A 72 -8.22 8.87 0.89
C SER A 72 -6.69 8.88 0.97
N GLY A 73 -6.11 8.62 2.14
CA GLY A 73 -4.66 8.72 2.33
C GLY A 73 -3.83 7.64 1.60
N GLY A 74 -4.31 6.40 1.57
CA GLY A 74 -3.57 5.25 1.08
C GLY A 74 -3.60 5.10 -0.44
N LEU A 75 -4.74 5.36 -1.09
CA LEU A 75 -4.81 5.38 -2.55
C LEU A 75 -4.03 6.57 -3.12
N ASP A 76 -4.16 7.75 -2.53
CA ASP A 76 -3.42 8.94 -3.00
C ASP A 76 -1.89 8.78 -2.85
N LEU A 77 -1.43 8.00 -1.87
CA LEU A 77 0.00 7.70 -1.70
C LEU A 77 0.56 6.80 -2.83
N PHE A 78 -0.26 5.94 -3.41
CA PHE A 78 0.20 4.91 -4.36
C PHE A 78 -0.32 5.09 -5.80
N PHE A 79 -1.34 5.91 -6.02
CA PHE A 79 -1.99 6.12 -7.31
C PHE A 79 -1.84 7.53 -7.88
N GLU A 80 -1.49 8.54 -7.08
CA GLU A 80 -1.10 9.85 -7.62
C GLU A 80 0.42 9.97 -7.84
N PRO A 81 0.86 10.57 -8.96
CA PRO A 81 2.27 10.92 -9.14
C PRO A 81 2.70 11.88 -8.03
N LEU A 82 3.82 11.58 -7.37
CA LEU A 82 4.41 12.38 -6.29
C LEU A 82 4.49 13.90 -6.61
N GLY A 83 4.59 14.26 -7.89
CA GLY A 83 4.68 15.63 -8.38
C GLY A 83 3.44 16.51 -8.19
N LYS A 84 2.25 15.95 -7.88
CA LYS A 84 1.04 16.76 -7.58
C LYS A 84 0.92 17.17 -6.12
N ARG A 85 1.77 16.64 -5.23
CA ARG A 85 1.69 16.83 -3.77
C ARG A 85 2.71 17.81 -3.21
N LEU A 86 3.66 18.29 -4.00
CA LEU A 86 4.52 19.39 -3.60
C LEU A 86 3.76 20.69 -3.85
N PRO A 87 3.55 21.57 -2.84
CA PRO A 87 3.18 22.95 -3.15
C PRO A 87 4.26 23.51 -4.07
N ALA A 88 3.84 24.22 -5.13
CA ALA A 88 4.76 24.98 -5.94
C ALA A 88 5.58 25.87 -4.99
N ALA A 89 6.90 25.70 -5.04
CA ALA A 89 7.83 26.56 -4.32
C ALA A 89 7.71 28.01 -4.81
#